data_AF-A0AAP0JI59-F1
#
_entry.id   AF-A0AAP0JI59-F1
#
_cell.length_a   1.000
_cell.length_b   1.000
_cell.length_c   1.000
_cell.angle_alpha   90.00
_cell.angle_beta   90.00
_cell.angle_gamma   90.00
#
_symmetry.space_group_name_H-M   'P 1'
#
loop_
_entity.id
_entity.type
_entity.pdbx_description
1 polymer ?
#
loop_
_entity_poly.entity_id
_entity_poly.type
_entity_poly.pdbx_seq_one_letter_code
_entity_poly.pdbx_strand_id
1 'polypeptide(L)'
;MEMAESLILKGKAYVDDTPREQMQKERMDGIESKCRSNSVEKNIELWREMIAGSERGLQCCVRGKLDMQDPNKSLRDPVYYRCNPIPHHRIGSKYKVYPTYDFACPFVDATEGITHALRSSEYHDRNAQYYRILEDVGLRKVQIYEFSRLNMVYTLLSKRKLLWFVQNGKVEGWDDPRFPTVQGIVRRGLKIEALIQFILEQGASKNLNLMEWDKLWTINKKIIDPVCPRHTAVLEEKRVLLTLLDGPEKPFVQIIPRHKKFEGAGTKATTFTKRIWLDNADASSISVDEEVTLMDWGNAIIKEIGKDNDGEITHLTGVLHLDGSVKTTKLKLTWLPEIDELVNLSLLEFNYLITKKKLEEDEDFLDVLNPCTKIETSALGDSNMRNLKRGEILQVERKGYFICDVPFVRPSKPIVLLAIPDGRQQTTHR
;
A
#
# COMPACT_ATOMS: atom_id res chain seq x y z
N MET A 1 8.46 -14.03 -35.11
CA MET A 1 9.23 -15.09 -35.82
C MET A 1 9.77 -14.57 -37.14
N GLU A 2 8.93 -14.10 -38.06
CA GLU A 2 9.33 -13.45 -39.33
C GLU A 2 10.44 -12.41 -39.15
N MET A 3 10.36 -11.61 -38.09
CA MET A 3 11.38 -10.61 -37.81
C MET A 3 12.77 -11.19 -37.50
N ALA A 4 12.82 -12.25 -36.69
CA ALA A 4 14.09 -12.92 -36.38
C ALA A 4 14.70 -13.52 -37.65
N GLU A 5 13.86 -14.14 -38.49
CA GLU A 5 14.27 -14.69 -39.78
C GLU A 5 14.83 -13.60 -40.71
N SER A 6 14.16 -12.44 -40.82
CA SER A 6 14.67 -11.30 -41.61
C SER A 6 16.03 -10.81 -41.11
N LEU A 7 16.22 -10.71 -39.79
CA LEU A 7 17.50 -10.28 -39.21
C LEU A 7 18.61 -11.31 -39.45
N ILE A 8 18.30 -12.61 -39.36
CA ILE A 8 19.25 -13.69 -39.68
C ILE A 8 19.66 -13.62 -41.16
N LEU A 9 18.69 -13.48 -42.07
CA LEU A 9 18.95 -13.37 -43.51
C LEU A 9 19.80 -12.14 -43.86
N LYS A 10 19.63 -11.04 -43.13
CA LYS A 10 20.44 -9.81 -43.27
C LYS A 10 21.81 -9.90 -42.57
N GLY A 11 22.14 -11.02 -41.93
CA GLY A 11 23.37 -11.19 -41.15
C GLY A 11 23.43 -10.34 -39.87
N LYS A 12 22.29 -9.82 -39.40
CA LYS A 12 22.15 -8.97 -38.20
C LYS A 12 21.77 -9.76 -36.95
N ALA A 13 21.52 -11.06 -37.09
CA ALA A 13 21.30 -11.98 -35.97
C ALA A 13 21.85 -13.36 -36.31
N TYR A 14 22.14 -14.15 -35.28
CA TYR A 14 22.60 -15.53 -35.39
C TYR A 14 22.02 -16.39 -34.28
N VAL A 15 22.06 -17.71 -34.45
CA VAL A 15 21.64 -18.66 -33.43
C VAL A 15 22.88 -19.15 -32.68
N ASP A 16 22.80 -19.11 -31.36
CA ASP A 16 23.89 -19.43 -30.44
C ASP A 16 23.45 -20.57 -29.49
N ASP A 17 24.29 -21.60 -29.41
CA ASP A 17 24.11 -22.75 -28.51
C ASP A 17 25.11 -22.76 -27.36
N THR A 18 25.88 -21.69 -27.19
CA THR A 18 26.84 -21.56 -26.10
C THR A 18 26.11 -21.63 -24.75
N PRO A 19 26.56 -22.48 -23.81
CA PRO A 19 25.96 -22.58 -22.49
C PRO A 19 25.83 -21.23 -21.80
N ARG A 20 24.73 -20.99 -21.09
CA ARG A 20 24.35 -19.67 -20.55
C ARG A 20 25.46 -18.99 -19.74
N GLU A 21 26.13 -19.73 -18.85
CA GLU A 21 27.20 -19.18 -17.99
C GLU A 21 28.42 -18.77 -18.81
N GLN A 22 28.80 -19.59 -19.78
CA GLN A 22 29.89 -19.27 -20.71
C GLN A 22 29.54 -18.07 -21.57
N MET A 23 28.35 -18.04 -22.18
CA MET A 23 27.87 -16.89 -22.97
C MET A 23 27.87 -15.60 -22.14
N GLN A 24 27.48 -15.67 -20.86
CA GLN A 24 27.51 -14.51 -19.97
C GLN A 24 28.94 -14.02 -19.75
N LYS A 25 29.89 -14.93 -19.46
CA LYS A 25 31.31 -14.58 -19.28
C LYS A 25 31.90 -13.97 -20.55
N GLU A 26 31.72 -14.63 -21.69
CA GLU A 26 32.19 -14.15 -23.00
C GLU A 26 31.66 -12.75 -23.31
N ARG A 27 30.38 -12.47 -23.05
CA ARG A 27 29.81 -11.12 -23.20
C ARG A 27 30.45 -10.09 -22.29
N MET A 28 30.74 -10.44 -21.03
CA MET A 28 31.38 -9.52 -20.08
C MET A 28 32.82 -9.22 -20.49
N ASP A 29 33.50 -10.19 -21.07
CA ASP A 29 34.89 -10.09 -21.53
C ASP A 29 35.01 -9.57 -22.99
N GLY A 30 33.88 -9.41 -23.70
CA GLY A 30 33.84 -8.96 -25.09
C GLY A 30 34.25 -10.01 -26.12
N ILE A 31 34.27 -11.29 -25.73
CA ILE A 31 34.69 -12.41 -26.58
C ILE A 31 33.53 -12.82 -27.49
N GLU A 32 33.78 -12.86 -28.81
CA GLU A 32 32.78 -13.32 -29.78
C GLU A 32 32.45 -14.81 -29.59
N SER A 33 31.17 -15.16 -29.64
CA SER A 33 30.74 -16.56 -29.62
C SER A 33 31.27 -17.29 -30.86
N LYS A 34 31.65 -18.56 -30.69
CA LYS A 34 31.99 -19.46 -31.82
C LYS A 34 30.88 -19.55 -32.87
N CYS A 35 29.63 -19.31 -32.48
CA CYS A 35 28.46 -19.35 -33.37
C CYS A 35 28.23 -18.05 -34.15
N ARG A 36 28.93 -16.96 -33.80
CA ARG A 36 28.73 -15.63 -34.42
C ARG A 36 29.09 -15.60 -35.91
N SER A 37 30.00 -16.48 -36.33
CA SER A 37 30.44 -16.67 -37.72
C SER A 37 29.68 -17.76 -38.48
N ASN A 38 28.63 -18.36 -37.89
CA ASN A 38 27.77 -19.31 -38.58
C ASN A 38 27.23 -18.72 -39.90
N SER A 39 27.12 -19.56 -40.93
CA SER A 39 26.47 -19.17 -42.18
C SER A 39 24.98 -18.88 -41.97
N VAL A 40 24.37 -18.14 -42.90
CA VAL A 40 22.94 -17.83 -42.86
C VAL A 40 22.11 -19.11 -42.85
N GLU A 41 22.47 -20.08 -43.70
CA GLU A 41 21.80 -21.38 -43.81
C GLU A 41 21.83 -22.14 -42.49
N LYS A 42 22.99 -22.15 -41.82
CA LYS A 42 23.13 -22.82 -40.52
C LYS A 42 22.28 -22.16 -39.44
N ASN A 43 22.22 -20.83 -39.43
CA ASN A 43 21.38 -20.09 -38.50
C ASN A 43 19.89 -20.34 -38.74
N ILE A 44 19.45 -20.39 -40.00
CA ILE A 44 18.06 -20.70 -40.36
C ILE A 44 17.68 -22.14 -39.97
N GLU A 45 18.57 -23.10 -40.17
CA GLU A 45 18.37 -24.48 -39.71
C GLU A 45 18.14 -24.53 -38.19
N LEU A 46 19.05 -23.94 -37.40
CA LEU A 46 18.92 -23.91 -35.94
C LEU A 46 17.69 -23.10 -35.48
N TRP A 47 17.32 -22.05 -36.21
CA TRP A 47 16.10 -21.28 -35.92
C TRP A 47 14.84 -22.13 -36.08
N ARG A 48 14.78 -22.99 -37.11
CA ARG A 48 13.65 -23.94 -37.29
C ARG A 48 13.58 -24.94 -36.14
N GLU A 49 14.72 -25.45 -35.68
CA GLU A 49 14.79 -26.30 -34.48
C GLU A 49 14.23 -25.59 -33.25
N MET A 50 14.58 -24.31 -33.05
CA MET A 50 14.03 -23.49 -31.97
C MET A 50 12.51 -23.34 -32.06
N ILE A 51 11.96 -23.03 -33.25
CA ILE A 51 10.51 -22.88 -33.47
C ILE A 51 9.78 -24.19 -33.17
N ALA A 52 10.33 -25.32 -33.62
CA ALA A 52 9.80 -26.65 -33.35
C ALA A 52 9.86 -27.01 -31.85
N GLY A 53 10.77 -26.37 -31.10
CA GLY A 53 11.02 -26.69 -29.71
C GLY A 53 11.68 -28.07 -29.54
N SER A 54 12.50 -28.48 -30.51
CA SER A 54 13.24 -29.74 -30.45
C SER A 54 14.28 -29.72 -29.33
N GLU A 55 14.84 -30.89 -28.98
CA GLU A 55 15.93 -30.98 -28.01
C GLU A 55 17.10 -30.06 -28.37
N ARG A 56 17.41 -29.97 -29.68
CA ARG A 56 18.43 -29.05 -30.18
C ARG A 56 18.00 -27.60 -30.03
N GLY A 57 16.78 -27.25 -30.41
CA GLY A 57 16.24 -25.90 -30.31
C GLY A 57 16.18 -25.37 -28.87
N LEU A 58 15.95 -26.24 -27.89
CA LEU A 58 15.91 -25.90 -26.46
C LEU A 58 17.27 -25.46 -25.92
N GLN A 59 18.37 -25.86 -26.56
CA GLN A 59 19.73 -25.45 -26.21
C GLN A 59 20.14 -24.12 -26.87
N CYS A 60 19.32 -23.61 -27.79
CA CYS A 60 19.65 -22.46 -28.61
C CYS A 60 18.94 -21.18 -28.18
N CYS A 61 19.55 -20.05 -28.51
CA CYS A 61 18.93 -18.73 -28.47
C CYS A 61 19.27 -17.92 -29.72
N VAL A 62 18.42 -16.97 -30.10
CA VAL A 62 18.77 -16.00 -31.16
C VAL A 62 19.43 -14.81 -30.51
N ARG A 63 20.59 -14.40 -31.01
CA ARG A 63 21.32 -13.21 -30.56
C ARG A 63 21.38 -12.19 -31.68
N GLY A 64 21.27 -10.90 -31.33
CA GLY A 64 21.62 -9.81 -32.24
C GLY A 64 23.12 -9.84 -32.54
N LYS A 65 23.50 -9.50 -33.76
CA LYS A 65 24.90 -9.36 -34.18
C LYS A 65 25.25 -7.87 -34.17
N LEU A 66 25.64 -7.41 -33.00
CA LEU A 66 26.00 -6.03 -32.70
C LEU A 66 27.52 -5.96 -32.48
N ASP A 67 28.00 -5.15 -31.53
CA ASP A 67 29.41 -4.97 -31.23
C ASP A 67 29.79 -5.57 -29.88
N MET A 68 30.62 -6.61 -29.92
CA MET A 68 31.11 -7.30 -28.72
C MET A 68 32.16 -6.48 -27.95
N GLN A 69 32.80 -5.51 -28.59
CA GLN A 69 33.79 -4.63 -27.98
C GLN A 69 33.19 -3.33 -27.42
N ASP A 70 31.87 -3.10 -27.60
CA ASP A 70 31.22 -1.89 -27.15
C ASP A 70 31.36 -1.70 -25.63
N PRO A 71 31.71 -0.49 -25.13
CA PRO A 71 31.76 -0.22 -23.69
C PRO A 71 30.40 -0.42 -23.01
N ASN A 72 29.29 -0.20 -23.72
CA ASN A 72 27.95 -0.52 -23.27
C ASN A 72 27.65 -2.01 -23.47
N LYS A 73 27.72 -2.76 -22.38
CA LYS A 73 27.50 -4.22 -22.35
C LYS A 73 26.12 -4.65 -22.87
N SER A 74 25.13 -3.75 -22.97
CA SER A 74 23.83 -4.06 -23.60
C SER A 74 23.92 -4.29 -25.10
N LEU A 75 24.91 -3.67 -25.76
CA LEU A 75 25.15 -3.78 -27.20
C LEU A 75 26.01 -5.00 -27.56
N ARG A 76 26.52 -5.74 -26.56
CA ARG A 76 27.30 -6.96 -26.80
C ARG A 76 26.40 -8.14 -27.08
N ASP A 77 26.06 -8.30 -28.36
CA ASP A 77 25.24 -9.38 -28.93
C ASP A 77 24.13 -9.87 -27.98
N PRO A 78 23.13 -9.02 -27.67
CA PRO A 78 22.08 -9.36 -26.74
C PRO A 78 21.18 -10.48 -27.27
N VAL A 79 20.58 -11.24 -26.35
CA VAL A 79 19.61 -12.30 -26.71
C VAL A 79 18.29 -11.66 -27.13
N TYR A 80 17.79 -12.03 -28.32
CA TYR A 80 16.51 -11.61 -28.87
C TYR A 80 15.39 -12.63 -28.65
N TYR A 81 15.66 -13.92 -28.81
CA TYR A 81 14.68 -14.98 -28.59
C TYR A 81 15.26 -16.13 -27.77
N ARG A 82 14.41 -16.78 -26.99
CA ARG A 82 14.71 -18.01 -26.25
C ARG A 82 13.64 -19.05 -26.51
N CYS A 83 14.02 -20.32 -26.47
CA CYS A 83 13.05 -21.40 -26.42
C CYS A 83 12.53 -21.55 -24.96
N ASN A 84 11.21 -21.67 -24.80
CA ASN A 84 10.57 -22.01 -23.53
C ASN A 84 9.38 -22.94 -23.82
N PRO A 85 9.42 -24.20 -23.37
CA PRO A 85 8.36 -25.16 -23.65
C PRO A 85 7.08 -24.92 -22.83
N ILE A 86 7.16 -24.11 -21.77
CA ILE A 86 6.05 -23.83 -20.85
C ILE A 86 4.92 -23.11 -21.60
N PRO A 87 3.66 -23.59 -21.52
CA PRO A 87 2.52 -22.93 -22.14
C PRO A 87 2.34 -21.49 -21.66
N HIS A 88 2.11 -20.56 -22.59
CA HIS A 88 1.82 -19.16 -22.27
C HIS A 88 0.36 -18.99 -21.83
N HIS A 89 0.13 -18.22 -20.77
CA HIS A 89 -1.19 -18.07 -20.15
C HIS A 89 -2.32 -17.60 -21.09
N ARG A 90 -2.02 -16.82 -22.14
CA ARG A 90 -3.02 -16.34 -23.14
C ARG A 90 -3.17 -17.20 -24.40
N ILE A 91 -2.10 -17.86 -24.83
CA ILE A 91 -2.02 -18.48 -26.18
C ILE A 91 -1.61 -19.96 -26.12
N GLY A 92 -1.54 -20.52 -24.91
CA GLY A 92 -1.22 -21.91 -24.65
C GLY A 92 0.15 -22.30 -25.23
N SER A 93 0.18 -23.45 -25.90
CA SER A 93 1.39 -24.03 -26.48
C SER A 93 1.66 -23.61 -27.93
N LYS A 94 0.98 -22.56 -28.44
CA LYS A 94 1.07 -22.14 -29.85
C LYS A 94 2.50 -21.80 -30.28
N TYR A 95 3.29 -21.23 -29.38
CA TYR A 95 4.70 -20.92 -29.63
C TYR A 95 5.58 -21.58 -28.57
N LYS A 96 6.79 -21.95 -29.00
CA LYS A 96 7.87 -22.45 -28.14
C LYS A 96 9.04 -21.48 -28.07
N VAL A 97 9.03 -20.44 -28.89
CA VAL A 97 10.02 -19.36 -28.87
C VAL A 97 9.37 -18.06 -28.43
N TYR A 98 10.02 -17.36 -27.51
CA TYR A 98 9.54 -16.11 -26.94
C TYR A 98 10.63 -15.04 -27.05
N PRO A 99 10.27 -13.81 -27.47
CA PRO A 99 11.21 -12.72 -27.51
C PRO A 99 11.58 -12.27 -26.11
N THR A 100 12.78 -11.71 -25.94
CA THR A 100 13.15 -11.01 -24.71
C THR A 100 12.49 -9.64 -24.65
N TYR A 101 12.39 -9.07 -23.45
CA TYR A 101 11.86 -7.72 -23.23
C TYR A 101 12.56 -6.68 -24.12
N ASP A 102 13.90 -6.68 -24.11
CA ASP A 102 14.70 -5.70 -24.84
C ASP A 102 14.53 -5.79 -26.37
N PHE A 103 14.15 -6.96 -26.90
CA PHE A 103 13.86 -7.14 -28.33
C PHE A 103 12.40 -6.85 -28.69
N ALA A 104 11.45 -7.26 -27.83
CA ALA A 104 10.02 -7.08 -28.09
C ALA A 104 9.59 -5.60 -27.97
N CYS A 105 10.03 -4.90 -26.92
CA CYS A 105 9.55 -3.54 -26.62
C CYS A 105 9.75 -2.53 -27.76
N PRO A 106 10.94 -2.40 -28.39
CA PRO A 106 11.11 -1.48 -29.51
C PRO A 106 10.14 -1.77 -30.66
N PHE A 107 9.95 -3.05 -30.98
CA PHE A 107 9.03 -3.47 -32.04
C PHE A 107 7.57 -3.10 -31.70
N VAL A 108 7.11 -3.43 -30.49
CA VAL A 108 5.74 -3.12 -30.05
C VAL A 108 5.50 -1.62 -30.04
N ASP A 109 6.39 -0.83 -29.42
CA ASP A 109 6.24 0.62 -29.36
C ASP A 109 6.16 1.25 -30.76
N ALA A 110 7.06 0.84 -31.66
CA ALA A 110 7.09 1.37 -33.02
C ALA A 110 5.82 1.02 -33.80
N THR A 111 5.39 -0.26 -33.75
CA THR A 111 4.23 -0.76 -34.51
C THR A 111 2.89 -0.28 -33.96
N GLU A 112 2.77 -0.06 -32.66
CA GLU A 112 1.56 0.49 -32.03
C GLU A 112 1.46 2.02 -32.09
N GLY A 113 2.42 2.70 -32.74
CA GLY A 113 2.36 4.16 -32.92
C GLY A 113 2.78 4.99 -31.69
N ILE A 114 3.39 4.38 -30.67
CA ILE A 114 3.95 5.09 -29.51
C ILE A 114 4.95 6.17 -29.93
N THR A 115 4.67 7.43 -29.59
CA THR A 115 5.57 8.56 -29.90
C THR A 115 6.65 8.70 -28.83
N HIS A 116 6.27 8.55 -27.56
CA HIS A 116 7.11 8.73 -26.38
C HIS A 116 6.96 7.51 -25.45
N ALA A 117 7.98 6.66 -25.40
CA ALA A 117 8.06 5.56 -24.46
C ALA A 117 8.57 6.09 -23.10
N LEU A 118 7.67 6.17 -22.13
CA LEU A 118 8.01 6.59 -20.76
C LEU A 118 8.50 5.37 -19.98
N ARG A 119 9.73 5.43 -19.47
CA ARG A 119 10.33 4.32 -18.73
C ARG A 119 11.15 4.78 -17.54
N SER A 120 11.40 3.89 -16.60
CA SER A 120 12.25 4.20 -15.46
C SER A 120 13.74 4.20 -15.80
N SER A 121 14.51 5.01 -15.08
CA SER A 121 15.93 5.27 -15.35
C SER A 121 16.85 4.06 -15.18
N GLU A 122 16.45 2.98 -14.48
CA GLU A 122 17.29 1.78 -14.40
C GLU A 122 17.49 1.06 -15.74
N TYR A 123 16.70 1.41 -16.76
CA TYR A 123 16.89 0.87 -18.11
C TYR A 123 17.86 1.70 -18.95
N HIS A 124 18.44 2.80 -18.43
CA HIS A 124 19.22 3.78 -19.21
C HIS A 124 20.22 3.15 -20.19
N ASP A 125 21.04 2.22 -19.72
CA ASP A 125 22.04 1.55 -20.56
C ASP A 125 21.44 0.79 -21.75
N ARG A 126 20.17 0.37 -21.66
CA ARG A 126 19.41 -0.31 -22.74
C ARG A 126 18.88 0.64 -23.81
N ASN A 127 18.99 1.96 -23.66
CA ASN A 127 18.55 2.94 -24.66
C ASN A 127 19.23 2.69 -26.02
N ALA A 128 20.55 2.54 -26.02
CA ALA A 128 21.31 2.35 -27.25
C ALA A 128 20.89 1.06 -27.96
N GLN A 129 20.71 -0.02 -27.18
CA GLN A 129 20.20 -1.30 -27.69
C GLN A 129 18.81 -1.14 -28.31
N TYR A 130 17.89 -0.42 -27.67
CA TYR A 130 16.54 -0.18 -28.16
C TYR A 130 16.57 0.51 -29.53
N TYR A 131 17.34 1.59 -29.69
CA TYR A 131 17.44 2.32 -30.95
C TYR A 131 18.10 1.49 -32.05
N ARG A 132 19.12 0.70 -31.68
CA ARG A 132 19.79 -0.18 -32.63
C ARG A 132 18.85 -1.24 -33.20
N ILE A 133 17.97 -1.81 -32.36
CA ILE A 133 16.96 -2.77 -32.82
C ILE A 133 15.97 -2.12 -33.79
N LEU A 134 15.50 -0.90 -33.51
CA LEU A 134 14.63 -0.17 -34.44
C LEU A 134 15.28 0.06 -35.79
N GLU A 135 16.54 0.51 -35.79
CA GLU A 135 17.32 0.71 -37.01
C GLU A 135 17.51 -0.60 -37.78
N ASP A 136 17.89 -1.67 -37.08
CA ASP A 136 18.19 -2.95 -37.72
C ASP A 136 16.97 -3.59 -38.39
N VAL A 137 15.80 -3.37 -37.80
CA VAL A 137 14.51 -3.80 -38.33
C VAL A 137 13.98 -2.84 -39.41
N GLY A 138 14.41 -1.57 -39.42
CA GLY A 138 13.89 -0.54 -40.31
C GLY A 138 12.56 0.07 -39.83
N LEU A 139 12.37 0.16 -38.51
CA LEU A 139 11.19 0.79 -37.89
C LEU A 139 11.45 2.26 -37.56
N ARG A 140 10.37 3.01 -37.46
CA ARG A 140 10.42 4.42 -37.03
C ARG A 140 11.06 4.53 -35.64
N LYS A 141 11.77 5.64 -35.42
CA LYS A 141 12.30 5.98 -34.10
C LYS A 141 11.16 6.33 -33.14
N VAL A 142 11.20 5.77 -31.93
CA VAL A 142 10.33 6.12 -30.79
C VAL A 142 11.17 6.89 -29.78
N GLN A 143 10.70 8.04 -29.29
CA GLN A 143 11.46 8.81 -28.32
C GLN A 143 11.35 8.18 -26.94
N ILE A 144 12.47 8.03 -26.25
CA ILE A 144 12.47 7.50 -24.88
C ILE A 144 12.59 8.66 -23.89
N TYR A 145 11.69 8.69 -22.91
CA TYR A 145 11.74 9.63 -21.78
C TYR A 145 11.85 8.86 -20.48
N GLU A 146 12.86 9.23 -19.69
CA GLU A 146 13.23 8.51 -18.49
C GLU A 146 12.90 9.29 -17.23
N PHE A 147 12.38 8.58 -16.23
CA PHE A 147 12.08 9.11 -14.91
C PHE A 147 12.56 8.15 -13.82
N SER A 148 12.80 8.64 -12.61
CA SER A 148 13.19 7.81 -11.47
C SER A 148 11.99 7.02 -10.95
N ARG A 149 12.25 5.82 -10.44
CA ARG A 149 11.22 5.08 -9.70
C ARG A 149 10.92 5.78 -8.37
N LEU A 150 9.64 5.80 -8.02
CA LEU A 150 9.20 6.18 -6.67
C LEU A 150 9.75 5.17 -5.66
N ASN A 151 10.34 5.67 -4.58
CA ASN A 151 10.71 4.88 -3.41
C ASN A 151 10.08 5.50 -2.17
N MET A 152 9.61 4.67 -1.24
CA MET A 152 9.01 5.09 0.02
C MET A 152 9.88 4.59 1.19
N VAL A 153 9.98 5.39 2.26
CA VAL A 153 10.63 4.93 3.50
C VAL A 153 9.94 3.69 4.07
N TYR A 154 10.69 2.84 4.77
CA TYR A 154 10.20 1.65 5.46
C TYR A 154 9.43 0.67 4.57
N THR A 155 9.71 0.68 3.26
CA THR A 155 8.91 -0.02 2.25
C THR A 155 9.79 -0.80 1.30
N LEU A 156 9.38 -2.03 0.99
CA LEU A 156 9.99 -2.86 -0.04
C LEU A 156 9.07 -2.88 -1.26
N LEU A 157 9.54 -2.38 -2.41
CA LEU A 157 8.77 -2.38 -3.67
C LEU A 157 9.12 -3.54 -4.61
N SER A 158 10.14 -4.33 -4.26
CA SER A 158 10.53 -5.51 -5.05
C SER A 158 9.45 -6.57 -4.99
N LYS A 159 8.90 -6.96 -6.15
CA LYS A 159 7.91 -8.05 -6.27
C LYS A 159 8.38 -9.36 -5.63
N ARG A 160 9.68 -9.68 -5.72
CA ARG A 160 10.28 -10.87 -5.09
C ARG A 160 10.17 -10.80 -3.56
N LYS A 161 10.52 -9.65 -2.98
CA LYS A 161 10.44 -9.45 -1.52
C LYS A 161 8.99 -9.45 -1.05
N LEU A 162 8.09 -8.76 -1.75
CA LEU A 162 6.66 -8.77 -1.43
C LEU A 162 6.04 -10.17 -1.53
N LEU A 163 6.40 -10.95 -2.56
CA LEU A 163 5.96 -12.34 -2.70
C LEU A 163 6.43 -13.19 -1.52
N TRP A 164 7.64 -12.97 -1.00
CA TRP A 164 8.14 -13.68 0.18
C TRP A 164 7.24 -13.44 1.41
N PHE A 165 6.80 -12.19 1.67
CA PHE A 165 5.88 -11.89 2.77
C PHE A 165 4.55 -12.67 2.65
N VAL A 166 4.02 -12.76 1.43
CA VAL A 166 2.78 -13.51 1.15
C VAL A 166 3.00 -15.00 1.35
N GLN A 167 4.06 -15.57 0.78
CA GLN A 167 4.36 -17.01 0.85
C GLN A 167 4.67 -17.49 2.28
N ASN A 168 5.22 -16.61 3.13
CA ASN A 168 5.58 -16.93 4.51
C ASN A 168 4.49 -16.51 5.53
N GLY A 169 3.28 -16.16 5.06
CA GLY A 169 2.15 -15.83 5.93
C GLY A 169 2.40 -14.63 6.86
N LYS A 170 3.35 -13.75 6.51
CA LYS A 170 3.64 -12.52 7.28
C LYS A 170 2.60 -11.43 7.01
N VAL A 171 1.83 -11.59 5.94
CA VAL A 171 0.67 -10.78 5.56
C VAL A 171 -0.49 -11.64 5.10
N GLU A 172 -1.69 -11.06 5.06
CA GLU A 172 -2.92 -11.75 4.64
C GLU A 172 -2.95 -12.01 3.12
N GLY A 173 -2.30 -11.17 2.32
CA GLY A 173 -2.34 -11.25 0.87
C GLY A 173 -1.76 -10.01 0.18
N TRP A 174 -2.00 -9.88 -1.13
CA TRP A 174 -1.56 -8.72 -1.92
C TRP A 174 -2.34 -7.43 -1.62
N ASP A 175 -3.52 -7.57 -1.01
CA ASP A 175 -4.40 -6.49 -0.57
C ASP A 175 -4.26 -6.20 0.93
N ASP A 176 -3.24 -6.74 1.60
CA ASP A 176 -2.98 -6.47 3.02
C ASP A 176 -2.79 -4.96 3.25
N PRO A 177 -3.42 -4.34 4.27
CA PRO A 177 -3.30 -2.91 4.55
C PRO A 177 -1.86 -2.40 4.79
N ARG A 178 -0.93 -3.29 5.14
CA ARG A 178 0.50 -2.97 5.34
C ARG A 178 1.29 -2.98 4.03
N PHE A 179 0.73 -3.52 2.95
CA PHE A 179 1.40 -3.60 1.66
C PHE A 179 1.38 -2.25 0.92
N PRO A 180 2.46 -1.92 0.19
CA PRO A 180 2.52 -0.72 -0.64
C PRO A 180 1.81 -0.91 -2.00
N THR A 181 0.96 -1.93 -2.13
CA THR A 181 0.13 -2.13 -3.32
C THR A 181 -1.01 -1.12 -3.32
N VAL A 182 -1.50 -0.75 -4.50
CA VAL A 182 -2.69 0.11 -4.61
C VAL A 182 -3.87 -0.50 -3.87
N GLN A 183 -4.06 -1.82 -3.96
CA GLN A 183 -5.13 -2.52 -3.23
C GLN A 183 -4.94 -2.43 -1.70
N GLY A 184 -3.74 -2.65 -1.20
CA GLY A 184 -3.44 -2.59 0.24
C GLY A 184 -3.66 -1.21 0.83
N ILE A 185 -3.09 -0.17 0.22
CA ILE A 185 -3.25 1.21 0.72
C ILE A 185 -4.69 1.71 0.60
N VAL A 186 -5.44 1.31 -0.43
CA VAL A 186 -6.86 1.64 -0.57
C VAL A 186 -7.71 0.90 0.47
N ARG A 187 -7.43 -0.39 0.72
CA ARG A 187 -8.07 -1.14 1.83
C ARG A 187 -7.77 -0.50 3.18
N ARG A 188 -6.58 0.07 3.37
CA ARG A 188 -6.19 0.86 4.55
C ARG A 188 -6.90 2.23 4.64
N GLY A 189 -7.64 2.66 3.62
CA GLY A 189 -8.41 3.90 3.63
C GLY A 189 -7.78 5.07 2.88
N LEU A 190 -6.78 4.81 2.03
CA LEU A 190 -6.27 5.81 1.09
C LEU A 190 -7.28 6.06 -0.02
N LYS A 191 -7.61 7.33 -0.27
CA LYS A 191 -8.38 7.77 -1.43
C LYS A 191 -7.50 7.81 -2.68
N ILE A 192 -8.05 7.36 -3.81
CA ILE A 192 -7.32 7.34 -5.10
C ILE A 192 -6.93 8.76 -5.52
N GLU A 193 -7.79 9.72 -5.23
CA GLU A 193 -7.55 11.14 -5.48
C GLU A 193 -6.32 11.65 -4.71
N ALA A 194 -6.11 11.18 -3.47
CA ALA A 194 -4.91 11.51 -2.69
C ALA A 194 -3.64 10.93 -3.34
N LEU A 195 -3.71 9.69 -3.84
CA LEU A 195 -2.61 9.06 -4.54
C LEU A 195 -2.26 9.80 -5.84
N ILE A 196 -3.27 10.16 -6.64
CA ILE A 196 -3.08 10.94 -7.87
C ILE A 196 -2.45 12.29 -7.54
N GLN A 197 -2.98 13.01 -6.56
CA GLN A 197 -2.43 14.30 -6.14
C GLN A 197 -0.97 14.16 -5.66
N PHE A 198 -0.66 13.13 -4.87
CA PHE A 198 0.71 12.87 -4.41
C PHE A 198 1.69 12.65 -5.57
N ILE A 199 1.29 11.87 -6.58
CA ILE A 199 2.12 11.63 -7.78
C ILE A 199 2.27 12.90 -8.62
N LEU A 200 1.20 13.69 -8.78
CA LEU A 200 1.24 14.95 -9.54
C LEU A 200 2.09 16.02 -8.85
N GLU A 201 1.99 16.17 -7.53
CA GLU A 201 2.83 17.09 -6.74
C GLU A 201 4.31 16.75 -6.84
N GLN A 202 4.63 15.46 -6.98
CA GLN A 202 6.01 15.01 -7.12
C GLN A 202 6.56 15.28 -8.53
N GLY A 203 5.74 15.06 -9.55
CA GLY A 203 6.14 15.18 -10.95
C GLY A 203 7.16 14.12 -11.39
N ALA A 204 7.39 14.05 -12.70
CA ALA A 204 8.42 13.20 -13.27
C ALA A 204 9.79 13.89 -13.14
N SER A 205 10.74 13.22 -12.50
CA SER A 205 12.13 13.67 -12.37
C SER A 205 13.07 12.49 -12.60
N LYS A 206 14.35 12.77 -12.91
CA LYS A 206 15.40 11.73 -12.93
C LYS A 206 16.05 11.51 -11.56
N ASN A 207 15.76 12.37 -10.58
CA ASN A 207 16.33 12.27 -9.24
C ASN A 207 15.68 11.14 -8.46
N LEU A 208 16.49 10.25 -7.90
CA LEU A 208 16.04 9.22 -6.98
C LEU A 208 15.60 9.88 -5.67
N ASN A 209 14.29 9.88 -5.43
CA ASN A 209 13.71 10.48 -4.24
C ASN A 209 13.13 9.39 -3.33
N LEU A 210 13.54 9.41 -2.07
CA LEU A 210 12.98 8.58 -1.01
C LEU A 210 11.89 9.38 -0.29
N MET A 211 10.65 8.95 -0.42
CA MET A 211 9.48 9.69 0.06
C MET A 211 9.00 9.21 1.42
N GLU A 212 8.47 10.15 2.19
CA GLU A 212 7.84 9.90 3.49
C GLU A 212 6.34 9.60 3.32
N TRP A 213 5.84 8.57 4.01
CA TRP A 213 4.41 8.22 3.99
C TRP A 213 3.53 9.32 4.57
N ASP A 214 4.05 10.08 5.53
CA ASP A 214 3.35 11.16 6.22
C ASP A 214 2.77 12.19 5.24
N LYS A 215 3.48 12.49 4.14
CA LYS A 215 3.01 13.42 3.11
C LYS A 215 1.75 12.88 2.43
N LEU A 216 1.78 11.61 2.01
CA LEU A 216 0.64 10.96 1.34
C LEU A 216 -0.57 10.90 2.28
N TRP A 217 -0.36 10.52 3.54
CA TRP A 217 -1.44 10.46 4.54
C TRP A 217 -1.98 11.83 4.93
N THR A 218 -1.15 12.87 4.94
CA THR A 218 -1.58 14.26 5.14
C THR A 218 -2.49 14.71 3.99
N ILE A 219 -2.15 14.39 2.74
CA ILE A 219 -3.02 14.67 1.58
C ILE A 219 -4.35 13.91 1.75
N ASN A 220 -4.29 12.62 2.11
CA ASN A 220 -5.50 11.82 2.33
C ASN A 220 -6.41 12.41 3.42
N LYS A 221 -5.83 12.83 4.56
CA LYS A 221 -6.55 13.47 5.66
C LYS A 221 -7.31 14.71 5.19
N LYS A 222 -6.68 15.57 4.38
CA LYS A 222 -7.32 16.78 3.84
C LYS A 222 -8.56 16.47 3.00
N ILE A 223 -8.61 15.28 2.38
CA ILE A 223 -9.76 14.82 1.60
C ILE A 223 -10.84 14.24 2.51
N ILE A 224 -10.48 13.40 3.48
CA ILE A 224 -11.48 12.68 4.29
C ILE A 224 -12.04 13.50 5.45
N ASP A 225 -11.23 14.30 6.15
CA ASP A 225 -11.64 14.99 7.38
C ASP A 225 -12.87 15.92 7.20
N PRO A 226 -12.97 16.72 6.12
CA PRO A 226 -14.11 17.63 5.95
C PRO A 226 -15.46 16.93 5.78
N VAL A 227 -15.48 15.65 5.40
CA VAL A 227 -16.71 14.92 5.02
C VAL A 227 -17.03 13.72 5.91
N CYS A 228 -16.08 13.29 6.75
CA CYS A 228 -16.13 12.03 7.48
C CYS A 228 -17.16 12.00 8.63
N PRO A 229 -18.07 11.03 8.79
CA PRO A 229 -18.94 10.95 9.96
C PRO A 229 -18.17 10.77 11.29
N ARG A 230 -18.58 11.46 12.37
CA ARG A 230 -17.96 11.36 13.71
C ARG A 230 -18.74 10.42 14.60
N HIS A 231 -18.02 9.44 15.13
CA HIS A 231 -18.52 8.42 16.01
C HIS A 231 -17.70 8.36 17.29
N THR A 232 -18.26 7.71 18.30
CA THR A 232 -17.64 7.60 19.61
C THR A 232 -17.36 6.15 19.91
N ALA A 233 -16.17 5.88 20.45
CA ALA A 233 -15.82 4.58 20.99
C ALA A 233 -15.04 4.76 22.29
N VAL A 234 -15.17 3.82 23.20
CA VAL A 234 -14.43 3.74 24.47
C VAL A 234 -13.67 2.42 24.48
N LEU A 235 -12.37 2.43 24.80
CA LEU A 235 -11.58 1.21 24.88
C LEU A 235 -12.17 0.27 25.93
N GLU A 236 -12.21 -1.03 25.64
CA GLU A 236 -12.80 -2.00 26.56
C GLU A 236 -11.92 -2.18 27.81
N GLU A 237 -10.62 -2.18 27.60
CA GLU A 237 -9.64 -2.21 28.68
C GLU A 237 -9.72 -0.94 29.52
N LYS A 238 -9.92 -1.12 30.84
CA LYS A 238 -9.96 -0.05 31.85
C LYS A 238 -11.01 1.06 31.60
N ARG A 239 -12.08 0.82 30.85
CA ARG A 239 -13.18 1.80 30.75
C ARG A 239 -13.70 2.20 32.13
N VAL A 240 -13.94 3.49 32.32
CA VAL A 240 -14.36 4.04 33.61
C VAL A 240 -15.82 4.46 33.52
N LEU A 241 -16.59 4.10 34.54
CA LEU A 241 -17.98 4.47 34.64
C LEU A 241 -18.14 5.81 35.37
N LEU A 242 -18.79 6.78 34.72
CA LEU A 242 -19.22 8.03 35.34
C LEU A 242 -20.73 7.97 35.62
N THR A 243 -21.10 8.16 36.90
CA THR A 243 -22.49 8.28 37.34
C THR A 243 -22.83 9.76 37.59
N LEU A 244 -23.80 10.29 36.83
CA LEU A 244 -24.31 11.65 36.99
C LEU A 244 -25.45 11.65 38.01
N LEU A 245 -25.26 12.23 39.19
CA LEU A 245 -26.22 12.15 40.30
C LEU A 245 -27.59 12.75 39.95
N ASP A 246 -27.56 13.87 39.24
CA ASP A 246 -28.69 14.64 38.69
C ASP A 246 -28.94 14.35 37.19
N GLY A 247 -28.35 13.27 36.67
CA GLY A 247 -28.62 12.77 35.32
C GLY A 247 -30.08 12.30 35.15
N PRO A 248 -30.51 12.01 33.91
CA PRO A 248 -31.89 11.67 33.61
C PRO A 248 -32.36 10.39 34.33
N GLU A 249 -33.55 10.43 34.93
CA GLU A 249 -34.13 9.27 35.64
C GLU A 249 -34.42 8.10 34.69
N LYS A 250 -34.84 8.40 33.46
CA LYS A 250 -35.07 7.42 32.40
C LYS A 250 -34.21 7.78 31.19
N PRO A 251 -33.58 6.80 30.51
CA PRO A 251 -32.88 7.04 29.26
C PRO A 251 -33.76 7.76 28.24
N PHE A 252 -33.19 8.73 27.53
CA PHE A 252 -33.85 9.40 26.41
C PHE A 252 -32.90 9.50 25.21
N VAL A 253 -33.46 9.69 24.02
CA VAL A 253 -32.69 9.74 22.77
C VAL A 253 -32.81 11.13 22.14
N GLN A 254 -31.70 11.67 21.63
CA GLN A 254 -31.71 12.83 20.75
C GLN A 254 -31.03 12.53 19.42
N ILE A 255 -31.51 13.20 18.37
CA ILE A 255 -30.90 13.15 17.05
C ILE A 255 -29.92 14.31 16.93
N ILE A 256 -28.64 13.99 16.76
CA ILE A 256 -27.57 14.99 16.62
C ILE A 256 -26.80 14.79 15.31
N PRO A 257 -26.16 15.84 14.74
CA PRO A 257 -25.35 15.69 13.54
C PRO A 257 -24.16 14.74 13.75
N ARG A 258 -23.86 13.89 12.76
CA ARG A 258 -22.60 13.13 12.73
C ARG A 258 -21.41 14.01 12.37
N HIS A 259 -21.61 15.15 11.73
CA HIS A 259 -20.56 16.15 11.55
C HIS A 259 -21.16 17.56 11.62
N LYS A 260 -20.72 18.33 12.62
CA LYS A 260 -21.19 19.70 12.87
C LYS A 260 -20.99 20.68 11.71
N LYS A 261 -20.05 20.41 10.79
CA LYS A 261 -19.72 21.30 9.67
C LYS A 261 -20.08 20.73 8.30
N PHE A 262 -20.62 19.51 8.25
CA PHE A 262 -20.97 18.85 6.99
C PHE A 262 -22.28 18.08 7.16
N GLU A 263 -23.35 18.68 6.67
CA GLU A 263 -24.70 18.12 6.71
C GLU A 263 -24.79 16.77 5.99
N GLY A 264 -23.99 16.57 4.94
CA GLY A 264 -23.93 15.32 4.16
C GLY A 264 -23.48 14.09 4.96
N ALA A 265 -22.88 14.26 6.15
CA ALA A 265 -22.59 13.14 7.05
C ALA A 265 -23.84 12.57 7.73
N GLY A 266 -24.98 13.27 7.64
CA GLY A 266 -26.25 12.89 8.27
C GLY A 266 -26.25 13.04 9.78
N THR A 267 -27.18 12.34 10.43
CA THR A 267 -27.42 12.42 11.87
C THR A 267 -27.27 11.05 12.55
N LYS A 268 -27.11 11.07 13.87
CA LYS A 268 -27.03 9.89 14.73
C LYS A 268 -27.99 10.03 15.90
N ALA A 269 -28.55 8.90 16.33
CA ALA A 269 -29.32 8.81 17.55
C ALA A 269 -28.36 8.58 18.72
N THR A 270 -28.34 9.50 19.67
CA THR A 270 -27.53 9.41 20.88
C THR A 270 -28.45 9.22 22.08
N THR A 271 -28.21 8.13 22.83
CA THR A 271 -28.93 7.85 24.07
C THR A 271 -28.22 8.51 25.24
N PHE A 272 -28.98 9.22 26.07
CA PHE A 272 -28.49 9.89 27.26
C PHE A 272 -28.98 9.13 28.49
N THR A 273 -28.06 8.78 29.38
CA THR A 273 -28.29 7.89 30.53
C THR A 273 -27.63 8.44 31.77
N LYS A 274 -28.16 8.12 32.95
CA LYS A 274 -27.54 8.49 34.23
C LYS A 274 -26.08 8.01 34.36
N ARG A 275 -25.76 6.88 33.73
CA ARG A 275 -24.44 6.22 33.79
C ARG A 275 -23.83 6.17 32.39
N ILE A 276 -22.58 6.61 32.26
CA ILE A 276 -21.86 6.67 30.98
C ILE A 276 -20.43 6.12 31.13
N TRP A 277 -19.92 5.55 30.05
CA TRP A 277 -18.55 5.06 29.92
C TRP A 277 -17.63 6.15 29.38
N LEU A 278 -16.44 6.24 29.96
CA LEU A 278 -15.33 7.08 29.54
C LEU A 278 -14.08 6.21 29.31
N ASP A 279 -13.18 6.68 28.44
CA ASP A 279 -11.84 6.10 28.36
C ASP A 279 -11.06 6.35 29.64
N ASN A 280 -10.24 5.39 30.05
CA ASN A 280 -9.37 5.52 31.22
C ASN A 280 -8.45 6.75 31.13
N ALA A 281 -7.82 6.97 29.98
CA ALA A 281 -6.89 8.09 29.79
C ALA A 281 -7.56 9.46 30.02
N ASP A 282 -8.83 9.56 29.63
CA ASP A 282 -9.64 10.75 29.86
C ASP A 282 -10.03 10.87 31.33
N ALA A 283 -10.50 9.78 31.95
CA ALA A 283 -10.85 9.76 33.37
C ALA A 283 -9.64 10.08 34.28
N SER A 284 -8.46 9.54 33.97
CA SER A 284 -7.20 9.74 34.71
C SER A 284 -6.66 11.16 34.63
N SER A 285 -7.15 11.98 33.69
CA SER A 285 -6.76 13.38 33.55
C SER A 285 -7.63 14.35 34.37
N ILE A 286 -8.69 13.85 35.01
CA ILE A 286 -9.69 14.65 35.73
C ILE A 286 -9.30 14.82 37.19
N SER A 287 -9.53 16.01 37.73
CA SER A 287 -9.45 16.32 39.16
C SER A 287 -10.82 16.42 39.84
N VAL A 288 -10.85 16.21 41.16
CA VAL A 288 -12.07 16.47 41.95
C VAL A 288 -12.45 17.95 41.86
N ASP A 289 -13.75 18.22 41.74
CA ASP A 289 -14.38 19.51 41.46
C ASP A 289 -14.00 20.16 40.12
N GLU A 290 -13.37 19.42 39.21
CA GLU A 290 -13.10 19.91 37.86
C GLU A 290 -14.36 19.91 36.99
N GLU A 291 -14.56 21.01 36.26
CA GLU A 291 -15.60 21.14 35.25
C GLU A 291 -15.10 20.63 33.89
N VAL A 292 -15.80 19.64 33.35
CA VAL A 292 -15.47 18.99 32.07
C VAL A 292 -16.62 19.15 31.07
N THR A 293 -16.31 19.24 29.78
CA THR A 293 -17.35 19.13 28.72
C THR A 293 -17.57 17.67 28.39
N LEU A 294 -18.80 17.17 28.53
CA LEU A 294 -19.28 15.96 27.88
C LEU A 294 -19.71 16.32 26.46
N MET A 295 -18.98 15.84 25.45
CA MET A 295 -19.22 16.22 24.06
C MET A 295 -20.67 15.95 23.64
N ASP A 296 -21.30 16.95 23.01
CA ASP A 296 -22.70 16.93 22.56
C ASP A 296 -23.76 16.77 23.66
N TRP A 297 -23.38 16.89 24.94
CA TRP A 297 -24.31 16.95 26.07
C TRP A 297 -24.27 18.29 26.79
N GLY A 298 -23.09 18.76 27.20
CA GLY A 298 -22.93 19.95 28.03
C GLY A 298 -21.80 19.77 29.04
N ASN A 299 -21.69 20.66 30.02
CA ASN A 299 -20.68 20.54 31.07
C ASN A 299 -21.17 19.66 32.22
N ALA A 300 -20.22 19.07 32.95
CA ALA A 300 -20.43 18.37 34.21
C ALA A 300 -19.31 18.69 35.19
N ILE A 301 -19.61 18.67 36.49
CA ILE A 301 -18.63 18.85 37.56
C ILE A 301 -18.41 17.50 38.23
N ILE A 302 -17.17 17.04 38.26
CA ILE A 302 -16.81 15.75 38.84
C ILE A 302 -16.64 15.92 40.34
N LYS A 303 -17.42 15.19 41.14
CA LYS A 303 -17.49 15.32 42.61
C LYS A 303 -16.70 14.27 43.35
N GLU A 304 -16.55 13.10 42.75
CA GLU A 304 -15.85 11.99 43.38
C GLU A 304 -15.07 11.18 42.34
N ILE A 305 -13.88 10.74 42.72
CA ILE A 305 -13.03 9.85 41.94
C ILE A 305 -12.72 8.63 42.81
N GLY A 306 -13.32 7.49 42.48
CA GLY A 306 -13.04 6.22 43.13
C GLY A 306 -11.79 5.57 42.55
N LYS A 307 -10.89 5.10 43.43
CA LYS A 307 -9.65 4.40 43.05
C LYS A 307 -9.57 3.03 43.72
N ASP A 308 -8.90 2.09 43.06
CA ASP A 308 -8.54 0.80 43.66
C ASP A 308 -7.24 0.88 44.49
N ASN A 309 -6.80 -0.26 45.01
CA ASN A 309 -5.59 -0.39 45.82
C ASN A 309 -4.30 -0.06 45.06
N ASP A 310 -4.32 -0.16 43.72
CA ASP A 310 -3.18 0.13 42.86
C ASP A 310 -3.19 1.61 42.40
N GLY A 311 -4.20 2.39 42.82
CA GLY A 311 -4.35 3.80 42.50
C GLY A 311 -5.03 4.08 41.16
N GLU A 312 -5.56 3.04 40.50
CA GLU A 312 -6.25 3.14 39.22
C GLU A 312 -7.70 3.59 39.44
N ILE A 313 -8.22 4.43 38.53
CA ILE A 313 -9.59 4.95 38.64
C ILE A 313 -10.58 3.84 38.27
N THR A 314 -11.52 3.56 39.16
CA THR A 314 -12.56 2.54 38.98
C THR A 314 -13.90 3.14 38.58
N HIS A 315 -14.25 4.30 39.12
CA HIS A 315 -15.50 4.99 38.84
C HIS A 315 -15.40 6.48 39.16
N LEU A 316 -16.30 7.25 38.59
CA LEU A 316 -16.47 8.68 38.82
C LEU A 316 -17.92 8.98 39.21
N THR A 317 -18.10 9.98 40.04
CA THR A 317 -19.42 10.56 40.33
C THR A 317 -19.39 12.05 40.00
N GLY A 318 -20.43 12.55 39.33
CA GLY A 318 -20.51 13.96 38.96
C GLY A 318 -21.93 14.49 38.93
N VAL A 319 -22.06 15.79 38.68
CA VAL A 319 -23.34 16.48 38.47
C VAL A 319 -23.30 17.26 37.17
N LEU A 320 -24.43 17.35 36.47
CA LEU A 320 -24.55 18.15 35.25
C LEU A 320 -24.50 19.64 35.59
N HIS A 321 -23.86 20.42 34.73
CA HIS A 321 -23.80 21.87 34.80
C HIS A 321 -24.13 22.45 33.42
N LEU A 322 -25.38 22.29 33.00
CA LEU A 322 -25.82 22.62 31.63
C LEU A 322 -25.80 24.14 31.33
N ASP A 323 -25.86 24.97 32.37
CA ASP A 323 -25.68 26.43 32.26
C ASP A 323 -24.20 26.84 32.05
N GLY A 324 -23.27 25.88 32.21
CA GLY A 324 -21.85 26.06 31.99
C GLY A 324 -21.48 26.31 30.52
N SER A 325 -20.28 26.84 30.29
CA SER A 325 -19.80 27.14 28.94
C SER A 325 -18.79 26.10 28.47
N VAL A 326 -19.08 25.42 27.35
CA VAL A 326 -18.14 24.49 26.70
C VAL A 326 -16.84 25.15 26.18
N LYS A 327 -16.77 26.49 26.24
CA LYS A 327 -15.59 27.28 25.87
C LYS A 327 -14.62 27.47 27.04
N THR A 328 -15.07 27.33 28.29
CA THR A 328 -14.26 27.61 29.49
C THR A 328 -13.56 26.35 30.03
N THR A 329 -14.07 25.16 29.73
CA THR A 329 -13.50 23.89 30.19
C THR A 329 -12.28 23.48 29.36
N LYS A 330 -11.24 22.97 30.02
CA LYS A 330 -10.04 22.44 29.36
C LYS A 330 -10.28 21.04 28.79
N LEU A 331 -10.92 20.17 29.56
CA LEU A 331 -11.17 18.78 29.20
C LEU A 331 -12.50 18.64 28.44
N LYS A 332 -12.44 17.97 27.28
CA LYS A 332 -13.61 17.66 26.44
C LYS A 332 -13.65 16.19 26.17
N LEU A 333 -14.59 15.50 26.81
CA LEU A 333 -14.60 14.06 26.92
C LEU A 333 -15.61 13.47 25.94
N THR A 334 -15.20 12.39 25.27
CA THR A 334 -16.10 11.51 24.54
C THR A 334 -16.66 10.47 25.50
N TRP A 335 -17.92 10.09 25.32
CA TRP A 335 -18.61 9.19 26.23
C TRP A 335 -19.56 8.26 25.47
N LEU A 336 -19.86 7.10 26.06
CA LEU A 336 -20.90 6.19 25.59
C LEU A 336 -21.93 5.96 26.70
N PRO A 337 -23.23 5.87 26.40
CA PRO A 337 -24.21 5.48 27.39
C PRO A 337 -23.98 4.04 27.85
N GLU A 338 -24.22 3.76 29.13
CA GLU A 338 -24.26 2.38 29.62
C GLU A 338 -25.57 1.71 29.21
N ILE A 339 -25.56 1.01 28.07
CA ILE A 339 -26.69 0.27 27.48
C ILE A 339 -26.20 -0.99 26.78
N ASP A 340 -27.11 -1.94 26.54
CA ASP A 340 -26.80 -3.22 25.85
C ASP A 340 -26.65 -3.08 24.32
N GLU A 341 -27.03 -1.93 23.77
CA GLU A 341 -27.04 -1.69 22.32
C GLU A 341 -25.68 -1.26 21.74
N LEU A 342 -24.67 -1.06 22.59
CA LEU A 342 -23.31 -0.77 22.14
C LEU A 342 -22.77 -1.88 21.23
N VAL A 343 -21.81 -1.53 20.37
CA VAL A 343 -21.18 -2.49 19.45
C VAL A 343 -19.76 -2.83 19.88
N ASN A 344 -19.39 -4.09 19.76
CA ASN A 344 -18.00 -4.50 19.93
C ASN A 344 -17.19 -4.09 18.69
N LEU A 345 -16.02 -3.51 18.92
CA LEU A 345 -15.08 -3.06 17.90
C LEU A 345 -13.72 -3.73 18.10
N SER A 346 -13.09 -4.06 16.98
CA SER A 346 -11.68 -4.38 16.88
C SER A 346 -11.01 -3.23 16.11
N LEU A 347 -10.24 -2.41 16.83
CA LEU A 347 -9.49 -1.30 16.26
C LEU A 347 -8.10 -1.83 15.87
N LEU A 348 -7.82 -1.87 14.56
CA LEU A 348 -6.58 -2.37 14.02
C LEU A 348 -5.64 -1.24 13.63
N GLU A 349 -4.51 -1.15 14.30
CA GLU A 349 -3.41 -0.25 13.98
C GLU A 349 -2.27 -1.01 13.29
N PHE A 350 -1.60 -0.36 12.33
CA PHE A 350 -0.59 -0.99 11.50
C PHE A 350 0.73 -0.22 11.51
N ASN A 351 1.81 -0.95 11.80
CA ASN A 351 3.18 -0.46 11.66
C ASN A 351 3.80 -0.93 10.34
N TYR A 352 4.97 -0.38 10.03
CA TYR A 352 5.75 -0.77 8.85
C TYR A 352 6.20 -2.23 8.92
N LEU A 353 6.33 -2.90 7.77
CA LEU A 353 6.79 -4.29 7.68
C LEU A 353 8.29 -4.46 7.96
N ILE A 354 9.05 -3.37 7.83
CA ILE A 354 10.48 -3.31 8.16
C ILE A 354 10.76 -2.13 9.09
N THR A 355 11.80 -2.26 9.89
CA THR A 355 12.20 -1.25 10.90
C THR A 355 13.15 -0.19 10.35
N LYS A 356 13.73 -0.41 9.16
CA LYS A 356 14.72 0.48 8.54
C LYS A 356 14.11 1.36 7.45
N LYS A 357 14.46 2.66 7.45
CA LYS A 357 13.95 3.65 6.46
C LYS A 357 14.25 3.25 5.01
N LYS A 358 15.47 2.80 4.74
CA LYS A 358 15.92 2.38 3.43
C LYS A 358 16.83 1.17 3.63
N LEU A 359 16.59 0.13 2.84
CA LEU A 359 17.47 -1.03 2.78
C LEU A 359 18.59 -0.73 1.76
N GLU A 360 19.83 -1.00 2.14
CA GLU A 360 20.96 -0.88 1.21
C GLU A 360 21.12 -2.15 0.36
N GLU A 361 21.91 -2.10 -0.72
CA GLU A 361 21.98 -3.19 -1.72
C GLU A 361 22.51 -4.51 -1.14
N ASP A 362 23.35 -4.42 -0.12
CA ASP A 362 24.10 -5.54 0.46
C ASP A 362 23.39 -6.18 1.66
N GLU A 363 22.25 -5.60 2.09
CA GLU A 363 21.55 -6.00 3.29
C GLU A 363 20.44 -7.02 3.00
N ASP A 364 20.36 -8.05 3.83
CA ASP A 364 19.18 -8.91 3.83
C ASP A 364 18.01 -8.19 4.50
N PHE A 365 16.88 -8.15 3.82
CA PHE A 365 15.68 -7.54 4.36
C PHE A 365 15.09 -8.35 5.53
N LEU A 366 15.49 -9.62 5.66
CA LEU A 366 15.10 -10.49 6.77
C LEU A 366 15.61 -9.98 8.12
N ASP A 367 16.77 -9.31 8.14
CA ASP A 367 17.39 -8.80 9.36
C ASP A 367 16.68 -7.57 9.93
N VAL A 368 15.87 -6.89 9.10
CA VAL A 368 15.16 -5.66 9.45
C VAL A 368 13.65 -5.83 9.46
N LEU A 369 13.15 -7.07 9.53
CA LEU A 369 11.71 -7.32 9.67
C LEU A 369 11.19 -6.73 10.98
N ASN A 370 10.03 -6.09 10.92
CA ASN A 370 9.37 -5.60 12.12
C ASN A 370 8.59 -6.76 12.80
N PRO A 371 8.87 -7.09 14.08
CA PRO A 371 8.14 -8.13 14.79
C PRO A 371 6.70 -7.73 15.14
N CYS A 372 6.41 -6.43 15.29
CA CYS A 372 5.10 -5.91 15.68
C CYS A 372 4.55 -4.98 14.61
N THR A 373 3.79 -5.55 13.67
CA THR A 373 3.25 -4.85 12.49
C THR A 373 1.76 -4.56 12.56
N LYS A 374 1.07 -5.16 13.53
CA LYS A 374 -0.39 -5.06 13.72
C LYS A 374 -0.67 -5.07 15.22
N ILE A 375 -1.45 -4.10 15.67
CA ILE A 375 -1.95 -4.01 17.06
C ILE A 375 -3.47 -4.02 16.96
N GLU A 376 -4.10 -4.87 17.76
CA GLU A 376 -5.55 -5.00 17.83
C GLU A 376 -6.03 -4.59 19.22
N THR A 377 -6.88 -3.56 19.26
CA THR A 377 -7.41 -3.01 20.50
C THR A 377 -8.93 -3.19 20.53
N SER A 378 -9.43 -3.83 21.58
CA SER A 378 -10.88 -4.02 21.78
C SER A 378 -11.52 -2.73 22.30
N ALA A 379 -12.68 -2.37 21.75
CA ALA A 379 -13.43 -1.19 22.16
C ALA A 379 -14.93 -1.40 22.04
N LEU A 380 -15.70 -0.58 22.77
CA LEU A 380 -17.13 -0.42 22.58
C LEU A 380 -17.39 0.82 21.70
N GLY A 381 -18.25 0.69 20.70
CA GLY A 381 -18.67 1.78 19.82
C GLY A 381 -20.14 2.15 20.02
N ASP A 382 -20.50 3.36 19.60
CA ASP A 382 -21.89 3.81 19.61
C ASP A 382 -22.80 2.93 18.73
N SER A 383 -24.07 2.79 19.11
CA SER A 383 -25.02 1.88 18.46
C SER A 383 -25.26 2.20 16.98
N ASN A 384 -25.03 3.44 16.54
CA ASN A 384 -25.21 3.84 15.14
C ASN A 384 -24.19 3.17 14.21
N MET A 385 -23.06 2.71 14.75
CA MET A 385 -22.04 1.98 14.00
C MET A 385 -22.55 0.63 13.47
N ARG A 386 -23.69 0.10 13.95
CA ARG A 386 -24.36 -1.10 13.37
C ARG A 386 -24.72 -0.92 11.90
N ASN A 387 -24.86 0.33 11.44
CA ASN A 387 -25.20 0.67 10.07
C ASN A 387 -23.98 0.92 9.17
N LEU A 388 -22.75 0.83 9.71
CA LEU A 388 -21.54 1.01 8.92
C LEU A 388 -21.44 -0.05 7.84
N LYS A 389 -21.06 0.38 6.64
CA LYS A 389 -20.79 -0.52 5.52
C LYS A 389 -19.29 -0.69 5.32
N ARG A 390 -18.90 -1.83 4.74
CA ARG A 390 -17.52 -2.07 4.35
C ARG A 390 -17.03 -0.95 3.42
N GLY A 391 -15.87 -0.40 3.72
CA GLY A 391 -15.23 0.70 2.98
C GLY A 391 -15.67 2.10 3.42
N GLU A 392 -16.65 2.24 4.32
CA GLU A 392 -17.00 3.53 4.89
C GLU A 392 -15.90 4.02 5.83
N ILE A 393 -15.57 5.29 5.68
CA ILE A 393 -14.57 5.98 6.50
C ILE A 393 -15.31 6.76 7.58
N LEU A 394 -14.82 6.65 8.81
CA LEU A 394 -15.33 7.36 9.98
C LEU A 394 -14.19 7.96 10.80
N GLN A 395 -14.51 8.99 11.57
CA GLN A 395 -13.63 9.50 12.61
C GLN A 395 -14.16 8.96 13.93
N VAL A 396 -13.33 8.22 14.65
CA VAL A 396 -13.58 7.93 16.06
C VAL A 396 -13.00 9.11 16.83
N GLU A 397 -13.87 9.90 17.45
CA GLU A 397 -13.47 11.14 18.10
C GLU A 397 -12.36 10.88 19.13
N ARG A 398 -11.34 11.74 19.13
CA ARG A 398 -10.11 11.64 19.92
C ARG A 398 -9.22 10.41 19.65
N LYS A 399 -9.64 9.44 18.84
CA LYS A 399 -8.83 8.24 18.48
C LYS A 399 -8.27 8.25 17.06
N GLY A 400 -8.91 8.98 16.13
CA GLY A 400 -8.40 9.16 14.76
C GLY A 400 -9.40 8.74 13.69
N TYR A 401 -8.89 8.46 12.50
CA TYR A 401 -9.68 8.08 11.34
C TYR A 401 -9.57 6.58 11.10
N PHE A 402 -10.67 5.97 10.70
CA PHE A 402 -10.78 4.53 10.48
C PHE A 402 -11.57 4.25 9.20
N ILE A 403 -11.30 3.11 8.58
CA ILE A 403 -12.14 2.52 7.53
C ILE A 403 -12.72 1.20 8.03
N CYS A 404 -14.01 0.97 7.79
CA CYS A 404 -14.67 -0.28 8.15
C CYS A 404 -14.26 -1.40 7.19
N ASP A 405 -13.49 -2.38 7.66
CA ASP A 405 -13.10 -3.55 6.84
C ASP A 405 -14.08 -4.72 7.02
N VAL A 406 -14.59 -4.93 8.23
CA VAL A 406 -15.64 -5.91 8.52
C VAL A 406 -16.81 -5.19 9.21
N PRO A 407 -17.98 -5.06 8.56
CA PRO A 407 -19.13 -4.37 9.15
C PRO A 407 -19.82 -5.22 10.21
N PHE A 408 -20.81 -4.64 10.88
CA PHE A 408 -21.61 -5.35 11.87
C PHE A 408 -22.35 -6.54 11.25
N VAL A 409 -22.18 -7.72 11.83
CA VAL A 409 -22.90 -8.94 11.43
C VAL A 409 -23.83 -9.41 12.55
N ARG A 410 -23.30 -9.50 13.77
CA ARG A 410 -24.02 -9.93 14.98
C ARG A 410 -23.23 -9.51 16.22
N PRO A 411 -23.86 -9.39 17.41
CA PRO A 411 -23.17 -8.90 18.63
C PRO A 411 -21.92 -9.70 19.02
N SER A 412 -21.89 -11.01 18.73
CA SER A 412 -20.76 -11.89 19.06
C SER A 412 -19.52 -11.68 18.16
N LYS A 413 -19.61 -10.86 17.11
CA LYS A 413 -18.50 -10.59 16.19
C LYS A 413 -18.25 -9.08 16.17
N PRO A 414 -17.03 -8.62 16.49
CA PRO A 414 -16.73 -7.21 16.47
C PRO A 414 -16.75 -6.66 15.04
N ILE A 415 -17.08 -5.37 14.92
CA ILE A 415 -16.79 -4.59 13.72
C ILE A 415 -15.28 -4.40 13.67
N VAL A 416 -14.65 -4.65 12.52
CA VAL A 416 -13.21 -4.43 12.34
C VAL A 416 -12.98 -3.09 11.67
N LEU A 417 -12.29 -2.20 12.36
CA LEU A 417 -11.95 -0.85 11.91
C LEU A 417 -10.44 -0.75 11.72
N LEU A 418 -10.00 -0.41 10.50
CA LEU A 418 -8.58 -0.23 10.19
C LEU A 418 -8.20 1.24 10.37
N ALA A 419 -7.16 1.51 11.15
CA ALA A 419 -6.66 2.86 11.37
C ALA A 419 -6.08 3.44 10.09
N ILE A 420 -6.58 4.62 9.71
CA ILE A 420 -6.07 5.44 8.61
C ILE A 420 -5.08 6.44 9.21
N PRO A 421 -3.80 6.42 8.79
CA PRO A 421 -2.83 7.39 9.29
C PRO A 421 -3.23 8.82 8.91
N ASP A 422 -2.91 9.75 9.80
CA ASP A 422 -3.34 11.15 9.70
C ASP A 422 -2.19 12.11 9.30
N GLY A 423 -1.03 11.54 8.97
CA GLY A 423 0.18 12.25 8.56
C GLY A 423 1.07 12.75 9.70
N ARG A 424 0.69 12.52 10.96
CA ARG A 424 1.59 12.76 12.10
C ARG A 424 2.47 11.53 12.31
N GLN A 425 3.76 11.76 12.58
CA GLN A 425 4.64 10.68 13.03
C GLN A 425 4.06 10.10 14.31
N GLN A 426 3.60 8.84 14.25
CA GLN A 426 3.37 8.08 15.45
C GLN A 426 4.72 7.93 16.13
N THR A 427 4.87 8.52 17.32
CA THR A 427 5.92 8.11 18.25
C THR A 427 5.72 6.62 18.46
N THR A 428 6.61 5.81 17.89
CA THR A 428 6.62 4.37 18.13
C THR A 428 6.61 4.15 19.63
N HIS A 429 5.48 3.69 20.17
CA HIS A 429 5.45 3.17 21.52
C HIS A 429 6.46 2.02 21.54
N ARG A 430 7.52 2.21 22.34
CA ARG A 430 8.57 1.21 22.57
C ARG A 430 8.05 0.04 23.36
#